data_AF-A0A7S3YIA9-F1
#
_entry.id   AF-A0A7S3YIA9-F1
#
_cell.length_a   1.000
_cell.length_b   1.000
_cell.length_c   1.000
_cell.angle_alpha   90.00
_cell.angle_beta   90.00
_cell.angle_gamma   90.00
#
_symmetry.space_group_name_H-M   'P 1'
#
loop_
_entity.id
_entity.type
_entity.pdbx_description
1 polymer ?
#
loop_
_entity_poly.entity_id
_entity_poly.type
_entity_poly.pdbx_seq_one_letter_code
_entity_poly.pdbx_strand_id
1 'polypeptide(L)'
;MSVGWALEIVQAAVLVADDIMDESHTRRGKACWHKVDRVHAYNDVFKLEHFAFRVLKRHLKGAELFAISQLFHGIILKTTFGQGLDLECSSVIKELSVKWDASRARTQLSMDTYNRIIKYKTSFYTFNLPFKAALVLANHSTQRTLPPHATAPSSSRRPSNHHTEKVAENQEEDADDEDVELDVRDKPKLFEDTMPPQSRVNSETKSRGRAFMEERVNVLIHEREDAANSSLLFRLGMELGEYFQVQDDFLDVYGDPKKTGKIGTDIDQRKLTWLMATAVQKADEKTLQSLVLPRGSEDRVKTVKTIFKNLNLRKEYLSYEKAMCEKIRSLANDSGKSAILPKKTVLLILDKIYASRVKKEAA
;
A
#
# COMPACT_ATOMS: atom_id res chain seq x y z
N MET A 1 19.21 6.93 -7.88
CA MET A 1 19.34 6.40 -6.49
C MET A 1 18.32 7.01 -5.54
N SER A 2 18.06 8.33 -5.56
CA SER A 2 17.17 9.00 -4.58
C SER A 2 15.71 8.54 -4.61
N VAL A 3 15.15 8.22 -5.78
CA VAL A 3 13.78 7.65 -5.89
C VAL A 3 13.71 6.27 -5.26
N GLY A 4 14.75 5.44 -5.39
CA GLY A 4 14.85 4.14 -4.70
C GLY A 4 14.76 4.28 -3.19
N TRP A 5 15.47 5.25 -2.60
CA TRP A 5 15.35 5.54 -1.17
C TRP A 5 13.97 6.04 -0.78
N ALA A 6 13.34 6.90 -1.59
CA ALA A 6 11.97 7.33 -1.33
C ALA A 6 10.98 6.15 -1.32
N LEU A 7 11.14 5.16 -2.22
CA LEU A 7 10.34 3.92 -2.22
C LEU A 7 10.52 3.13 -0.92
N GLU A 8 11.77 2.93 -0.48
CA GLU A 8 12.08 2.21 0.76
C GLU A 8 11.56 2.94 2.00
N ILE A 9 11.58 4.28 2.02
CA ILE A 9 11.01 5.07 3.11
C ILE A 9 9.48 4.94 3.15
N VAL A 10 8.82 4.98 1.99
CA VAL A 10 7.36 4.71 1.91
C VAL A 10 7.05 3.30 2.37
N GLN A 11 7.83 2.30 1.94
CA GLN A 11 7.68 0.94 2.44
C GLN A 11 7.86 0.86 3.95
N ALA A 12 8.82 1.59 4.52
CA ALA A 12 9.00 1.65 5.97
C ALA A 12 7.77 2.25 6.67
N ALA A 13 7.20 3.34 6.13
CA ALA A 13 5.98 3.93 6.67
C ALA A 13 4.80 2.94 6.64
N VAL A 14 4.60 2.26 5.51
CA VAL A 14 3.56 1.23 5.34
C VAL A 14 3.76 0.09 6.33
N LEU A 15 4.98 -0.41 6.52
CA LEU A 15 5.28 -1.49 7.47
C LEU A 15 5.04 -1.07 8.93
N VAL A 16 5.40 0.16 9.30
CA VAL A 16 5.13 0.66 10.67
C VAL A 16 3.63 0.77 10.91
N ALA A 17 2.88 1.30 9.95
CA ALA A 17 1.42 1.37 10.04
C ALA A 17 0.78 -0.03 10.12
N ASP A 18 1.20 -0.95 9.26
CA ASP A 18 0.74 -2.35 9.20
C ASP A 18 1.02 -3.07 10.52
N ASP A 19 2.24 -2.96 11.06
CA ASP A 19 2.61 -3.56 12.35
C ASP A 19 1.72 -3.06 13.50
N ILE A 20 1.34 -1.78 13.48
CA ILE A 20 0.42 -1.19 14.47
C ILE A 20 -0.99 -1.74 14.30
N MET A 21 -1.52 -1.74 13.07
CA MET A 21 -2.87 -2.20 12.76
C MET A 21 -3.07 -3.68 13.09
N ASP A 22 -2.00 -4.47 12.96
CA ASP A 22 -2.01 -5.93 13.14
C ASP A 22 -1.50 -6.36 14.53
N GLU A 23 -1.19 -5.40 15.40
CA GLU A 23 -0.62 -5.64 16.74
C GLU A 23 0.64 -6.54 16.71
N SER A 24 1.43 -6.44 15.65
CA SER A 24 2.57 -7.32 15.40
C SER A 24 3.66 -7.20 16.46
N HIS A 25 4.35 -8.31 16.75
CA HIS A 25 5.41 -8.35 17.75
C HIS A 25 6.81 -8.12 17.17
N THR A 26 7.09 -8.74 16.02
CA THR A 26 8.44 -8.75 15.41
C THR A 26 8.39 -8.47 13.92
N ARG A 27 9.37 -7.70 13.45
CA ARG A 27 9.59 -7.37 12.05
C ARG A 27 11.09 -7.42 11.75
N ARG A 28 11.48 -8.16 10.72
CA ARG A 28 12.89 -8.30 10.28
C ARG A 28 13.81 -8.76 11.44
N GLY A 29 13.33 -9.67 12.29
CA GLY A 29 14.10 -10.23 13.41
C GLY A 29 14.28 -9.30 14.61
N LYS A 30 13.60 -8.16 14.65
CA LYS A 30 13.60 -7.20 15.77
C LYS A 30 12.17 -6.91 16.22
N ALA A 31 12.01 -6.28 17.37
CA ALA A 31 10.71 -5.77 17.81
C ALA A 31 10.14 -4.78 16.77
N CYS A 32 8.83 -4.84 16.54
CA CYS A 32 8.13 -3.86 15.71
C CYS A 32 8.32 -2.45 16.26
N TRP A 33 8.32 -1.44 15.39
CA TRP A 33 8.63 -0.05 15.78
C TRP A 33 7.74 0.43 16.94
N HIS A 34 6.44 0.14 16.91
CA HIS A 34 5.49 0.54 17.95
C HIS A 34 5.67 -0.17 19.30
N LYS A 35 6.54 -1.18 19.38
CA LYS A 35 6.91 -1.88 20.63
C LYS A 35 8.21 -1.36 21.23
N VAL A 36 8.93 -0.47 20.54
CA VAL A 36 10.16 0.14 21.05
C VAL A 36 9.81 1.20 22.09
N ASP A 37 10.56 1.26 23.19
CA ASP A 37 10.32 2.26 24.23
C ASP A 37 10.57 3.69 23.73
N ARG A 38 9.78 4.66 24.22
CA ARG A 38 9.89 6.10 23.93
C ARG A 38 9.77 6.52 22.46
N VAL A 39 9.00 5.78 21.66
CA VAL A 39 8.68 6.16 20.26
C VAL A 39 7.23 6.63 20.12
N HIS A 40 6.97 7.45 19.10
CA HIS A 40 5.62 7.91 18.77
C HIS A 40 5.20 7.32 17.42
N ALA A 41 5.11 5.99 17.37
CA ALA A 41 5.04 5.23 16.12
C ALA A 41 3.95 5.69 15.14
N TYR A 42 2.75 6.02 15.63
CA TYR A 42 1.67 6.60 14.80
C TYR A 42 2.11 7.90 14.11
N ASN A 43 2.73 8.81 14.86
CA ASN A 43 3.25 10.07 14.32
C ASN A 43 4.44 9.82 13.37
N ASP A 44 5.26 8.83 13.68
CA ASP A 44 6.45 8.49 12.89
C ASP A 44 6.09 7.93 11.49
N VAL A 45 4.93 7.29 11.32
CA VAL A 45 4.39 6.94 9.99
C VAL A 45 4.30 8.18 9.10
N PHE A 46 3.62 9.23 9.58
CA PHE A 46 3.48 10.47 8.82
C PHE A 46 4.82 11.14 8.56
N LYS A 47 5.74 11.13 9.54
CA LYS A 47 7.10 11.67 9.34
C LYS A 47 7.85 10.93 8.24
N LEU A 48 7.79 9.59 8.22
CA LEU A 48 8.43 8.79 7.18
C LEU A 48 7.87 9.11 5.80
N GLU A 49 6.55 9.18 5.65
CA GLU A 49 5.93 9.57 4.38
C GLU A 49 6.41 10.94 3.90
N HIS A 50 6.38 11.96 4.77
CA HIS A 50 6.86 13.31 4.42
C HIS A 50 8.36 13.34 4.13
N PHE A 51 9.15 12.51 4.82
CA PHE A 51 10.58 12.40 4.58
C PHE A 51 10.88 11.82 3.18
N ALA A 52 10.08 10.87 2.70
CA ALA A 52 10.19 10.38 1.32
C ALA A 52 10.03 11.54 0.31
N PHE A 53 9.01 12.38 0.48
CA PHE A 53 8.81 13.55 -0.38
C PHE A 53 9.91 14.61 -0.24
N ARG A 54 10.49 14.77 0.95
CA ARG A 54 11.65 15.65 1.16
C ARG A 54 12.88 15.15 0.39
N VAL A 55 13.13 13.84 0.37
CA VAL A 55 14.18 13.21 -0.45
C VAL A 55 13.92 13.48 -1.93
N LEU A 56 12.69 13.28 -2.40
CA LEU A 56 12.32 13.57 -3.80
C LEU A 56 12.57 15.05 -4.16
N LYS A 57 12.07 16.00 -3.36
CA LYS A 57 12.22 17.45 -3.59
C LYS A 57 13.68 17.92 -3.59
N ARG A 58 14.54 17.26 -2.81
CA ARG A 58 15.98 17.58 -2.77
C ARG A 58 16.70 17.20 -4.06
N HIS A 59 16.31 16.09 -4.69
CA HIS A 59 17.06 15.50 -5.81
C HIS A 59 16.41 15.66 -7.18
N LEU A 60 15.09 15.87 -7.25
CA LEU A 60 14.35 16.10 -8.49
C LEU A 60 13.89 17.56 -8.57
N LYS A 61 13.66 18.07 -9.78
CA LYS A 61 13.18 19.44 -10.03
C LYS A 61 12.15 19.48 -11.16
N GLY A 62 11.39 20.58 -11.24
CA GLY A 62 10.47 20.88 -12.35
C GLY A 62 9.47 19.75 -12.63
N ALA A 63 9.29 19.45 -13.92
CA ALA A 63 8.33 18.45 -14.39
C ALA A 63 8.61 17.03 -13.85
N GLU A 64 9.88 16.65 -13.68
CA GLU A 64 10.25 15.33 -13.16
C GLU A 64 9.82 15.15 -11.70
N LEU A 65 10.09 16.16 -10.85
CA LEU A 65 9.63 16.16 -9.47
C LEU A 65 8.10 16.09 -9.39
N PHE A 66 7.41 16.89 -10.21
CA PHE A 66 5.96 16.90 -10.26
C PHE A 66 5.39 15.52 -10.63
N ALA A 67 5.85 14.92 -11.73
CA ALA A 67 5.38 13.62 -12.20
C ALA A 67 5.63 12.50 -11.19
N ILE A 68 6.83 12.44 -10.59
CA ILE A 68 7.15 11.43 -9.58
C ILE A 68 6.34 11.66 -8.30
N SER A 69 6.16 12.92 -7.86
CA SER A 69 5.38 13.21 -6.65
C SER A 69 3.90 12.83 -6.82
N GLN A 70 3.30 13.15 -7.97
CA GLN A 70 1.92 12.74 -8.29
C GLN A 70 1.78 11.21 -8.29
N LEU A 71 2.74 10.49 -8.89
CA LEU A 71 2.75 9.04 -8.91
C LEU A 71 2.83 8.44 -7.50
N PHE A 72 3.70 8.98 -6.64
CA PHE A 72 3.82 8.55 -5.25
C PHE A 72 2.52 8.79 -4.48
N HIS A 73 1.96 10.00 -4.53
CA HIS A 73 0.70 10.32 -3.85
C HIS A 73 -0.45 9.42 -4.29
N GLY A 74 -0.63 9.23 -5.61
CA GLY A 74 -1.70 8.39 -6.13
C GLY A 74 -1.57 6.92 -5.71
N ILE A 75 -0.35 6.39 -5.63
CA ILE A 75 -0.15 4.99 -5.20
C ILE A 75 -0.23 4.84 -3.69
N ILE A 76 0.29 5.77 -2.89
CA ILE A 76 0.13 5.75 -1.43
C ILE A 76 -1.36 5.78 -1.08
N LEU A 77 -2.14 6.65 -1.71
CA LEU A 77 -3.59 6.70 -1.53
C LEU A 77 -4.26 5.35 -1.87
N LYS A 78 -3.91 4.74 -3.00
CA LYS A 78 -4.39 3.38 -3.37
C LYS A 78 -4.02 2.34 -2.30
N THR A 79 -2.82 2.41 -1.74
CA THR A 79 -2.39 1.50 -0.67
C THR A 79 -3.19 1.71 0.62
N THR A 80 -3.52 2.95 0.98
CA THR A 80 -4.40 3.20 2.14
C THR A 80 -5.81 2.62 1.93
N PHE A 81 -6.35 2.64 0.71
CA PHE A 81 -7.62 1.97 0.40
C PHE A 81 -7.52 0.45 0.52
N GLY A 82 -6.43 -0.15 0.02
CA GLY A 82 -6.16 -1.57 0.20
C GLY A 82 -6.08 -1.99 1.67
N GLN A 83 -5.43 -1.18 2.50
CA GLN A 83 -5.38 -1.38 3.95
C GLN A 83 -6.77 -1.25 4.60
N GLY A 84 -7.57 -0.28 4.17
CA GLY A 84 -8.95 -0.13 4.63
C GLY A 84 -9.81 -1.37 4.34
N LEU A 85 -9.71 -1.93 3.13
CA LEU A 85 -10.42 -3.17 2.77
C LEU A 85 -10.01 -4.37 3.62
N ASP A 86 -8.71 -4.50 3.94
CA ASP A 86 -8.18 -5.58 4.77
C ASP A 86 -8.70 -5.51 6.22
N LEU A 87 -8.74 -4.30 6.79
CA LEU A 87 -9.34 -4.04 8.10
C LEU A 87 -10.85 -4.30 8.12
N GLU A 88 -11.56 -3.96 7.04
CA GLU A 88 -12.99 -4.23 6.96
C GLU A 88 -13.26 -5.73 6.91
N CYS A 89 -12.50 -6.50 6.14
CA CYS A 89 -12.62 -7.97 6.14
C CYS A 89 -12.37 -8.59 7.53
N SER A 90 -11.42 -8.03 8.27
CA SER A 90 -11.17 -8.43 9.66
C SER A 90 -12.37 -8.15 10.57
N SER A 91 -13.09 -7.05 10.32
CA SER A 91 -14.33 -6.68 11.00
C SER A 91 -15.49 -7.61 10.60
N VAL A 92 -15.61 -7.96 9.32
CA VAL A 92 -16.59 -8.93 8.82
C VAL A 92 -16.39 -10.30 9.49
N ILE A 93 -15.16 -10.81 9.56
CA ILE A 93 -14.86 -12.09 10.23
C ILE A 93 -15.21 -12.00 11.73
N LYS A 94 -14.95 -10.87 12.37
CA LYS A 94 -15.35 -10.63 13.76
C LYS A 94 -16.87 -10.67 13.93
N GLU A 95 -17.64 -10.05 13.05
CA GLU A 95 -19.09 -10.05 13.15
C GLU A 95 -19.69 -11.43 12.89
N LEU A 96 -19.17 -12.16 11.89
CA LEU A 96 -19.57 -13.54 11.58
C LEU A 96 -19.28 -14.51 12.74
N SER A 97 -18.28 -14.20 13.58
CA SER A 97 -17.98 -14.97 14.80
C SER A 97 -19.06 -14.88 15.88
N VAL A 98 -19.88 -13.83 15.85
CA VAL A 98 -20.96 -13.57 16.81
C VAL A 98 -22.32 -13.88 16.20
N LYS A 99 -22.54 -13.45 14.95
CA LYS A 99 -23.78 -13.67 14.21
C LYS A 99 -23.45 -14.33 12.88
N TRP A 100 -23.60 -15.66 12.86
CA TRP A 100 -23.31 -16.46 11.69
C TRP A 100 -24.25 -16.14 10.51
N ASP A 101 -23.67 -15.97 9.33
CA ASP A 101 -24.37 -15.82 8.06
C ASP A 101 -23.49 -16.40 6.93
N ALA A 102 -23.89 -17.57 6.43
CA ALA A 102 -23.14 -18.28 5.39
C ALA A 102 -23.09 -17.52 4.06
N SER A 103 -24.16 -16.80 3.70
CA SER A 103 -24.24 -16.04 2.45
C SER A 103 -23.29 -14.85 2.50
N ARG A 104 -23.30 -14.11 3.62
CA ARG A 104 -22.36 -13.01 3.86
C ARG A 104 -20.91 -13.50 3.86
N ALA A 105 -20.63 -14.62 4.53
CA ALA A 105 -19.29 -15.20 4.55
C ALA A 105 -18.78 -15.52 3.14
N ARG A 106 -19.59 -16.18 2.29
CA ARG A 106 -19.18 -16.53 0.92
C ARG A 106 -19.01 -15.33 0.00
N THR A 107 -19.81 -14.28 0.20
CA THR A 107 -19.75 -13.07 -0.65
C THR A 107 -18.60 -12.15 -0.24
N GLN A 108 -18.49 -11.81 1.03
CA GLN A 108 -17.54 -10.81 1.54
C GLN A 108 -16.14 -11.39 1.83
N LEU A 109 -15.99 -12.71 2.02
CA LEU A 109 -14.68 -13.36 2.21
C LEU A 109 -14.25 -14.16 0.96
N SER A 110 -14.72 -13.73 -0.20
CA SER A 110 -14.44 -14.33 -1.51
C SER A 110 -13.02 -14.05 -2.00
N MET A 111 -12.55 -14.88 -2.94
CA MET A 111 -11.30 -14.63 -3.65
C MET A 111 -11.31 -13.31 -4.43
N ASP A 112 -12.48 -12.85 -4.89
CA ASP A 112 -12.60 -11.53 -5.54
C ASP A 112 -12.30 -10.40 -4.56
N THR A 113 -12.78 -10.52 -3.32
CA THR A 113 -12.49 -9.54 -2.25
C THR A 113 -11.00 -9.59 -1.90
N TYR A 114 -10.43 -10.79 -1.77
CA TYR A 114 -9.00 -10.97 -1.55
C TYR A 114 -8.14 -10.34 -2.66
N ASN A 115 -8.46 -10.61 -3.93
CA ASN A 115 -7.74 -10.05 -5.08
C ASN A 115 -7.79 -8.51 -5.11
N ARG A 116 -8.92 -7.91 -4.71
CA ARG A 116 -9.02 -6.45 -4.56
C ARG A 116 -8.09 -5.93 -3.47
N ILE A 117 -8.04 -6.60 -2.31
CA ILE A 117 -7.10 -6.24 -1.22
C ILE A 117 -5.68 -6.28 -1.76
N ILE A 118 -5.23 -7.38 -2.36
CA ILE A 118 -3.84 -7.49 -2.85
C ILE A 118 -3.50 -6.41 -3.89
N LYS A 119 -4.40 -6.19 -4.86
CA LYS A 119 -4.21 -5.19 -5.92
C LYS A 119 -3.82 -3.85 -5.32
N TYR A 120 -4.59 -3.40 -4.32
CA TYR A 120 -4.43 -2.08 -3.70
C TYR A 120 -3.39 -2.06 -2.56
N LYS A 121 -3.44 -3.03 -1.65
CA LYS A 121 -2.57 -3.14 -0.47
C LYS A 121 -1.13 -3.40 -0.86
N THR A 122 -0.87 -4.19 -1.92
CA THR A 122 0.48 -4.72 -2.18
C THR A 122 0.97 -4.46 -3.60
N SER A 123 0.20 -4.80 -4.63
CA SER A 123 0.70 -4.79 -6.02
C SER A 123 1.07 -3.38 -6.52
N PHE A 124 0.30 -2.36 -6.14
CA PHE A 124 0.56 -0.98 -6.56
C PHE A 124 1.88 -0.44 -6.03
N TYR A 125 2.11 -0.44 -4.72
CA TYR A 125 3.31 0.19 -4.15
C TYR A 125 4.55 -0.69 -4.27
N THR A 126 4.42 -2.02 -4.23
CA THR A 126 5.56 -2.94 -4.21
C THR A 126 6.19 -3.11 -5.59
N PHE A 127 5.39 -3.15 -6.65
CA PHE A 127 5.89 -3.42 -8.00
C PHE A 127 5.55 -2.33 -9.01
N ASN A 128 4.28 -1.89 -9.05
CA ASN A 128 3.86 -0.90 -10.05
C ASN A 128 4.50 0.47 -9.85
N LEU A 129 4.63 0.95 -8.61
CA LEU A 129 5.27 2.22 -8.31
C LEU A 129 6.75 2.23 -8.73
N PRO A 130 7.61 1.26 -8.31
CA PRO A 130 8.98 1.20 -8.80
C PRO A 130 9.09 1.14 -10.32
N PHE A 131 8.23 0.35 -10.97
CA PHE A 131 8.25 0.20 -12.43
C PHE A 131 7.85 1.49 -13.16
N LYS A 132 6.74 2.12 -12.75
CA LYS A 132 6.27 3.38 -13.33
C LYS A 132 7.26 4.53 -13.04
N ALA A 133 7.81 4.58 -11.84
CA ALA A 133 8.81 5.58 -11.48
C ALA A 133 10.07 5.43 -12.35
N ALA A 134 10.56 4.21 -12.55
CA ALA A 134 11.70 3.95 -13.43
C ALA A 134 11.44 4.41 -14.88
N LEU A 135 10.23 4.16 -15.40
CA LEU A 135 9.85 4.60 -16.75
C LEU A 135 9.81 6.14 -16.88
N VAL A 136 9.22 6.83 -15.90
CA VAL A 136 9.19 8.30 -15.88
C VAL A 136 10.61 8.86 -15.89
N LEU A 137 11.51 8.34 -15.05
CA LEU A 137 12.91 8.77 -14.98
C LEU A 137 13.67 8.49 -16.29
N ALA A 138 13.45 7.33 -16.92
CA ALA A 138 14.08 6.98 -18.19
C ALA A 138 13.64 7.93 -19.31
N ASN A 139 12.34 8.22 -19.41
CA ASN A 139 11.81 9.11 -20.44
C ASN A 139 12.31 10.56 -20.29
N HIS A 140 12.41 11.07 -19.06
CA HIS A 140 12.98 12.40 -18.81
C HIS A 140 14.50 12.46 -19.08
N SER A 141 15.22 11.36 -18.87
CA SER A 141 16.66 11.28 -19.19
C SER A 141 16.90 11.33 -20.71
N THR A 142 16.02 10.72 -21.51
CA THR A 142 16.09 10.76 -22.99
C THR A 142 15.82 12.15 -23.55
N GLN A 143 14.93 12.93 -22.91
CA GLN A 143 14.68 14.33 -23.30
C GLN A 143 15.86 15.26 -22.95
N ARG A 144 16.67 14.90 -21.95
CA ARG A 144 17.83 15.69 -21.50
C ARG A 144 19.11 15.44 -22.31
N THR A 145 19.15 14.39 -23.12
CA THR A 145 20.30 13.97 -23.94
C THR A 145 20.22 14.40 -25.41
N LEU A 146 19.10 15.00 -25.83
CA LEU A 146 18.99 15.66 -27.12
C LEU A 146 19.67 17.05 -27.04
N PRO A 147 20.62 17.38 -27.93
CA PRO A 147 21.26 18.69 -27.90
C PRO A 147 20.22 19.81 -28.14
N PRO A 148 20.36 20.98 -27.50
CA PRO A 148 19.53 22.13 -27.80
C PRO A 148 19.99 22.72 -29.14
N HIS A 149 19.38 22.27 -30.25
CA HIS A 149 19.00 23.06 -31.43
C HIS A 149 18.79 22.17 -32.65
N ALA A 150 17.54 22.12 -33.10
CA ALA A 150 17.22 22.32 -34.51
C ALA A 150 16.01 23.26 -34.54
N THR A 151 16.26 24.55 -34.37
CA THR A 151 15.30 25.60 -34.69
C THR A 151 14.99 25.51 -36.18
N ALA A 152 13.76 25.10 -36.51
CA ALA A 152 13.22 25.25 -37.85
C ALA A 152 13.05 26.74 -38.18
N PRO A 153 13.20 27.15 -39.46
CA PRO A 153 13.22 28.56 -39.83
C PRO A 153 11.84 29.20 -39.67
N SER A 154 11.85 30.40 -39.08
CA SER A 154 10.69 31.27 -38.92
C SER A 154 10.12 31.69 -40.27
N SER A 155 8.85 31.40 -40.52
CA SER A 155 8.06 32.12 -41.52
C SER A 155 6.61 32.27 -41.07
N SER A 156 6.26 33.41 -40.49
CA SER A 156 5.30 34.34 -41.09
C SER A 156 5.03 35.51 -40.16
N ARG A 157 5.23 36.70 -40.72
CA ARG A 157 4.83 38.00 -40.18
C ARG A 157 3.32 38.05 -39.98
N ARG A 158 2.85 38.72 -38.91
CA ARG A 158 1.74 39.69 -38.95
C ARG A 158 1.84 40.67 -37.75
N PRO A 159 1.25 41.86 -37.86
CA PRO A 159 1.90 43.10 -37.45
C PRO A 159 1.55 43.59 -36.05
N SER A 160 2.41 44.50 -35.60
CA SER A 160 2.32 45.38 -34.43
C SER A 160 1.00 46.11 -34.29
N ASN A 161 0.50 46.20 -33.05
CA ASN A 161 -0.19 47.38 -32.56
C ASN A 161 0.37 47.74 -31.18
N HIS A 162 1.04 48.89 -31.12
CA HIS A 162 1.36 49.59 -29.89
C HIS A 162 0.09 50.24 -29.32
N HIS A 163 -0.18 50.00 -28.04
CA HIS A 163 -0.67 51.07 -27.18
C HIS A 163 0.04 50.99 -25.83
N THR A 164 0.69 52.10 -25.52
CA THR A 164 1.44 52.46 -24.32
C THR A 164 0.52 52.76 -23.13
N GLU A 165 1.04 52.48 -21.93
CA GLU A 165 0.85 53.12 -20.59
C GLU A 165 0.77 51.99 -19.53
N LYS A 166 1.42 52.02 -18.36
CA LYS A 166 2.29 52.96 -17.65
C LYS A 166 3.10 52.11 -16.66
N VAL A 167 4.37 52.49 -16.44
CA VAL A 167 5.26 51.90 -15.43
C VAL A 167 4.86 52.41 -14.05
N ALA A 168 4.77 51.50 -13.08
CA ALA A 168 4.85 51.82 -11.66
C ALA A 168 5.88 50.89 -11.04
N GLU A 169 7.07 51.45 -10.80
CA GLU A 169 8.04 50.93 -9.84
C GLU A 169 7.38 50.89 -8.47
N ASN A 170 7.59 49.82 -7.71
CA ASN A 170 7.54 49.90 -6.26
C ASN A 170 8.68 49.07 -5.68
N GLN A 171 9.37 49.75 -4.78
CA GLN A 171 10.63 49.44 -4.16
C GLN A 171 10.51 48.28 -3.18
N GLU A 172 11.58 47.48 -3.09
CA GLU A 172 11.87 46.64 -1.93
C GLU A 172 12.24 47.57 -0.76
N GLU A 173 11.47 47.51 0.34
CA GLU A 173 11.89 48.03 1.63
C GLU A 173 12.01 46.86 2.60
N ASP A 174 13.25 46.68 3.08
CA ASP A 174 13.62 45.89 4.25
C ASP A 174 12.87 46.41 5.48
N ALA A 175 12.31 45.51 6.29
CA ALA A 175 11.76 45.84 7.59
C ALA A 175 12.41 44.93 8.65
N ASP A 176 13.07 45.62 9.57
CA ASP A 176 13.91 45.12 10.65
C ASP A 176 13.17 44.21 11.65
N ASP A 177 13.93 43.24 12.18
CA ASP A 177 13.58 42.44 13.35
C ASP A 177 13.53 43.33 14.61
N GLU A 178 12.34 43.57 15.16
CA GLU A 178 12.18 44.02 16.55
C GLU A 178 11.61 42.90 17.43
N ASP A 179 12.42 42.48 18.40
CA ASP A 179 12.09 41.57 19.48
C ASP A 179 10.98 42.16 20.37
N VAL A 180 9.77 41.58 20.32
CA VAL A 180 8.71 41.88 21.30
C VAL A 180 8.70 40.82 22.40
N GLU A 181 9.22 41.21 23.55
CA GLU A 181 9.12 40.49 24.83
C GLU A 181 7.64 40.44 25.28
N LEU A 182 7.01 39.25 25.24
CA LEU A 182 5.65 39.06 25.73
C LEU A 182 5.63 38.75 27.23
N ASP A 183 5.18 39.72 28.01
CA ASP A 183 4.93 39.67 29.46
C ASP A 183 3.94 38.56 29.83
N VAL A 184 4.42 37.58 30.62
CA VAL A 184 3.67 36.40 31.07
C VAL A 184 2.94 36.73 32.38
N ARG A 185 1.96 37.66 32.36
CA ARG A 185 1.18 38.01 33.57
C ARG A 185 -0.23 38.50 33.25
N ASP A 186 -1.00 37.72 32.49
CA ASP A 186 -2.46 37.67 32.68
C ASP A 186 -3.06 36.41 32.01
N LYS A 187 -3.48 35.43 32.83
CA LYS A 187 -4.28 34.29 32.36
C LYS A 187 -5.75 34.61 32.60
N PRO A 188 -6.59 34.77 31.56
CA PRO A 188 -8.02 34.73 31.76
C PRO A 188 -8.43 33.31 32.16
N LYS A 189 -8.91 33.17 33.40
CA LYS A 189 -9.67 31.99 33.86
C LYS A 189 -10.97 31.92 33.09
N LEU A 190 -11.03 31.15 32.01
CA LEU A 190 -12.29 30.65 31.46
C LEU A 190 -11.98 29.55 30.44
N PHE A 191 -12.05 28.27 30.84
CA PHE A 191 -12.35 27.10 29.99
C PHE A 191 -12.16 25.83 30.84
N GLU A 192 -12.93 25.68 31.92
CA GLU A 192 -12.99 24.38 32.63
C GLU A 192 -14.40 23.89 32.96
N ASP A 193 -15.45 24.70 32.80
CA ASP A 193 -16.82 24.28 33.03
C ASP A 193 -17.67 24.38 31.74
N THR A 194 -17.44 23.46 30.81
CA THR A 194 -18.39 22.97 29.79
C THR A 194 -17.71 22.01 28.80
N MET A 195 -16.96 21.02 29.31
CA MET A 195 -16.75 19.82 28.51
C MET A 195 -18.08 19.05 28.52
N PRO A 196 -18.76 18.82 27.38
CA PRO A 196 -19.87 17.90 27.37
C PRO A 196 -19.34 16.55 27.87
N PRO A 197 -20.10 15.81 28.70
CA PRO A 197 -19.66 14.50 29.16
C PRO A 197 -19.26 13.71 27.92
N GLN A 198 -18.09 13.05 27.92
CA GLN A 198 -17.61 12.23 26.81
C GLN A 198 -18.75 11.33 26.34
N SER A 199 -19.49 11.81 25.37
CA SER A 199 -20.74 11.20 25.00
C SER A 199 -20.34 9.96 24.25
N ARG A 200 -20.94 8.84 24.65
CA ARG A 200 -20.93 7.62 23.85
C ARG A 200 -21.17 8.03 22.41
N VAL A 201 -20.13 8.04 21.58
CA VAL A 201 -20.30 8.12 20.13
C VAL A 201 -21.20 6.94 19.81
N ASN A 202 -22.47 7.23 19.47
CA ASN A 202 -23.44 6.17 19.29
C ASN A 202 -22.94 5.25 18.15
N SER A 203 -23.32 3.97 18.18
CA SER A 203 -22.93 3.00 17.16
C SER A 203 -23.26 3.47 15.74
N GLU A 204 -24.29 4.31 15.61
CA GLU A 204 -24.79 4.91 14.37
C GLU A 204 -23.86 5.99 13.78
N THR A 205 -23.17 6.75 14.62
CA THR A 205 -22.23 7.78 14.18
C THR A 205 -20.92 7.14 13.73
N LYS A 206 -20.50 6.07 14.42
CA LYS A 206 -19.38 5.21 13.98
C LYS A 206 -19.70 4.49 12.67
N SER A 207 -20.93 4.00 12.50
CA SER A 207 -21.34 3.33 11.27
C SER A 207 -21.49 4.30 10.10
N ARG A 208 -21.98 5.54 10.31
CA ARG A 208 -22.02 6.59 9.27
C ARG A 208 -20.64 7.05 8.82
N GLY A 209 -19.70 7.24 9.76
CA GLY A 209 -18.31 7.56 9.42
C GLY A 209 -17.61 6.44 8.64
N ARG A 210 -17.87 5.18 9.01
CA ARG A 210 -17.37 4.01 8.29
C ARG A 210 -17.96 3.91 6.87
N ALA A 211 -19.28 4.00 6.74
CA ALA A 211 -19.98 3.93 5.45
C ALA A 211 -19.52 5.03 4.48
N PHE A 212 -19.28 6.24 4.97
CA PHE A 212 -18.73 7.33 4.16
C PHE A 212 -17.33 7.01 3.60
N MET A 213 -16.45 6.44 4.43
CA MET A 213 -15.13 6.02 3.99
C MET A 213 -15.21 4.86 3.00
N GLU A 214 -16.03 3.85 3.27
CA GLU A 214 -16.27 2.69 2.39
C GLU A 214 -16.82 3.10 1.01
N GLU A 215 -17.77 4.03 0.96
CA GLU A 215 -18.32 4.55 -0.30
C GLU A 215 -17.23 5.23 -1.13
N ARG A 216 -16.39 6.05 -0.50
CA ARG A 216 -15.27 6.74 -1.18
C ARG A 216 -14.18 5.78 -1.62
N VAL A 217 -13.86 4.77 -0.80
CA VAL A 217 -12.96 3.66 -1.16
C VAL A 217 -13.47 2.98 -2.43
N ASN A 218 -14.76 2.63 -2.47
CA ASN A 218 -15.36 1.95 -3.62
C ASN A 218 -15.37 2.84 -4.87
N VAL A 219 -15.71 4.14 -4.75
CA VAL A 219 -15.69 5.08 -5.88
C VAL A 219 -14.30 5.24 -6.48
N LEU A 220 -13.24 5.35 -5.66
CA LEU A 220 -11.86 5.45 -6.14
C LEU A 220 -11.30 4.14 -6.69
N ILE A 221 -11.75 2.99 -6.16
CA ILE A 221 -11.43 1.67 -6.72
C ILE A 221 -12.05 1.49 -8.11
N HIS A 222 -13.17 2.17 -8.39
CA HIS A 222 -13.88 2.14 -9.67
C HIS A 222 -13.47 3.28 -10.63
N GLU A 223 -12.44 4.09 -10.31
CA GLU A 223 -11.89 5.05 -11.27
C GLU A 223 -11.49 4.34 -12.58
N ARG A 224 -11.85 4.97 -13.71
CA ARG A 224 -11.60 4.40 -15.05
C ARG A 224 -10.12 4.07 -15.20
N GLU A 225 -9.85 2.82 -15.55
CA GLU A 225 -8.49 2.36 -15.81
C GLU A 225 -7.97 3.02 -17.10
N ASP A 226 -7.00 3.93 -16.96
CA ASP A 226 -6.33 4.56 -18.11
C ASP A 226 -5.62 3.51 -18.99
N ALA A 227 -5.40 3.85 -20.26
CA ALA A 227 -4.66 3.01 -21.23
C ALA A 227 -3.28 2.55 -20.71
N ALA A 228 -2.70 3.24 -19.73
CA ALA A 228 -1.46 2.85 -19.03
C ALA A 228 -1.58 1.54 -18.23
N ASN A 229 -2.79 1.17 -17.77
CA ASN A 229 -3.06 -0.08 -17.05
C ASN A 229 -3.13 -1.30 -17.98
N SER A 230 -3.32 -1.09 -19.29
CA SER A 230 -3.25 -2.18 -20.29
C SER A 230 -1.81 -2.52 -20.69
N SER A 231 -0.82 -1.76 -20.21
CA SER A 231 0.59 -2.01 -20.52
C SER A 231 1.07 -3.34 -19.94
N LEU A 232 2.00 -4.00 -20.64
CA LEU A 232 2.63 -5.22 -20.15
C LEU A 232 3.32 -5.02 -18.79
N LEU A 233 3.88 -3.83 -18.57
CA LEU A 233 4.54 -3.46 -17.31
C LEU A 233 3.57 -3.45 -16.13
N PHE A 234 2.37 -2.88 -16.34
CA PHE A 234 1.32 -2.89 -15.34
C PHE A 234 0.89 -4.32 -15.00
N ARG A 235 0.62 -5.14 -16.03
CA ARG A 235 0.24 -6.55 -15.85
C ARG A 235 1.32 -7.33 -15.09
N LEU A 236 2.59 -7.21 -15.48
CA LEU A 236 3.70 -7.83 -14.75
C LEU A 236 3.75 -7.40 -13.28
N GLY A 237 3.56 -6.11 -12.99
CA GLY A 237 3.51 -5.63 -11.62
C GLY A 237 2.29 -6.13 -10.82
N MET A 238 1.16 -6.37 -11.48
CA MET A 238 -0.03 -6.97 -10.85
C MET A 238 0.22 -8.44 -10.50
N GLU A 239 0.72 -9.24 -11.44
CA GLU A 239 0.99 -10.67 -11.23
C GLU A 239 2.11 -10.91 -10.20
N LEU A 240 3.19 -10.11 -10.26
CA LEU A 240 4.25 -10.16 -9.25
C LEU A 240 3.73 -9.78 -7.86
N GLY A 241 2.87 -8.76 -7.80
CA GLY A 241 2.23 -8.33 -6.55
C GLY A 241 1.31 -9.37 -5.96
N GLU A 242 0.50 -10.03 -6.79
CA GLU A 242 -0.35 -11.15 -6.40
C GLU A 242 0.50 -12.29 -5.82
N TYR A 243 1.50 -12.75 -6.58
CA TYR A 243 2.38 -13.83 -6.13
C TYR A 243 3.09 -13.48 -4.82
N PHE A 244 3.60 -12.26 -4.71
CA PHE A 244 4.30 -11.80 -3.51
C PHE A 244 3.41 -11.81 -2.27
N GLN A 245 2.17 -11.35 -2.37
CA GLN A 245 1.24 -11.36 -1.24
C GLN A 245 0.76 -12.78 -0.90
N VAL A 246 0.40 -13.59 -1.89
CA VAL A 246 -0.02 -14.99 -1.67
C VAL A 246 1.10 -15.80 -1.01
N GLN A 247 2.36 -15.50 -1.34
CA GLN A 247 3.52 -16.07 -0.67
C GLN A 247 3.68 -15.57 0.78
N ASP A 248 3.48 -14.28 1.07
CA ASP A 248 3.55 -13.77 2.43
C ASP A 248 2.49 -14.42 3.33
N ASP A 249 1.26 -14.51 2.84
CA ASP A 249 0.14 -15.20 3.50
C ASP A 249 0.44 -16.68 3.79
N PHE A 250 1.06 -17.37 2.81
CA PHE A 250 1.47 -18.77 2.99
C PHE A 250 2.56 -18.89 4.06
N LEU A 251 3.57 -18.02 4.03
CA LEU A 251 4.68 -18.01 4.99
C LEU A 251 4.25 -17.57 6.39
N ASP A 252 3.16 -16.82 6.53
CA ASP A 252 2.59 -16.50 7.84
C ASP A 252 2.13 -17.77 8.58
N VAL A 253 1.59 -18.74 7.84
CA VAL A 253 1.08 -20.00 8.39
C VAL A 253 2.14 -21.11 8.44
N TYR A 254 2.93 -21.25 7.38
CA TYR A 254 3.85 -22.38 7.14
C TYR A 254 5.33 -22.01 7.18
N GLY A 255 5.68 -20.74 7.41
CA GLY A 255 7.06 -20.30 7.54
C GLY A 255 7.65 -20.61 8.91
N ASP A 256 8.97 -20.83 8.94
CA ASP A 256 9.74 -20.90 10.19
C ASP A 256 9.97 -19.47 10.74
N PRO A 257 9.45 -19.12 11.94
CA PRO A 257 9.61 -17.78 12.52
C PRO A 257 11.06 -17.30 12.61
N LYS A 258 12.03 -18.21 12.79
CA LYS A 258 13.46 -17.87 12.84
C LYS A 258 13.99 -17.39 11.49
N LYS A 259 13.39 -17.87 10.39
CA LYS A 259 13.80 -17.53 9.02
C LYS A 259 12.98 -16.41 8.43
N THR A 260 11.68 -16.33 8.75
CA THR A 260 10.81 -15.22 8.34
C THR A 260 11.15 -13.94 9.10
N GLY A 261 11.64 -14.07 10.34
CA GLY A 261 11.91 -12.94 11.24
C GLY A 261 10.63 -12.26 11.73
N LYS A 262 9.48 -12.93 11.60
CA LYS A 262 8.17 -12.54 12.12
C LYS A 262 7.42 -13.77 12.66
N ILE A 263 6.61 -13.58 13.69
CA ILE A 263 5.64 -14.59 14.16
C ILE A 263 4.36 -14.38 13.36
N GLY A 264 3.79 -15.46 12.81
CA GLY A 264 2.56 -15.35 12.04
C GLY A 264 1.35 -15.00 12.90
N THR A 265 0.63 -13.96 12.49
CA THR A 265 -0.48 -13.36 13.25
C THR A 265 -1.81 -13.37 12.51
N ASP A 266 -1.82 -13.69 11.22
CA ASP A 266 -2.97 -13.44 10.34
C ASP A 266 -4.25 -14.15 10.81
N ILE A 267 -4.12 -15.40 11.26
CA ILE A 267 -5.26 -16.19 11.74
C ILE A 267 -5.86 -15.57 13.00
N ASP A 268 -5.02 -15.10 13.93
CA ASP A 268 -5.47 -14.48 15.19
C ASP A 268 -6.09 -13.10 14.92
N GLN A 269 -5.48 -12.33 14.01
CA GLN A 269 -5.95 -11.01 13.59
C GLN A 269 -7.16 -11.06 12.65
N ARG A 270 -7.62 -12.26 12.27
CA ARG A 270 -8.78 -12.48 11.38
C ARG A 270 -8.56 -11.87 10.00
N LYS A 271 -7.36 -11.99 9.44
CA LYS A 271 -7.05 -11.53 8.10
C LYS A 271 -7.73 -12.40 7.05
N LEU A 272 -8.21 -11.77 5.98
CA LEU A 272 -8.61 -12.48 4.77
C LEU A 272 -7.35 -12.77 3.95
N THR A 273 -6.67 -13.86 4.29
CA THR A 273 -5.51 -14.36 3.53
C THR A 273 -5.94 -15.20 2.34
N TRP A 274 -5.01 -15.51 1.43
CA TRP A 274 -5.24 -16.44 0.33
C TRP A 274 -5.74 -17.81 0.82
N LEU A 275 -5.16 -18.30 1.93
CA LEU A 275 -5.57 -19.55 2.56
C LEU A 275 -7.00 -19.48 3.08
N MET A 276 -7.38 -18.35 3.70
CA MET A 276 -8.73 -18.13 4.18
C MET A 276 -9.74 -18.04 3.03
N ALA A 277 -9.47 -17.24 1.99
CA ALA A 277 -10.33 -17.11 0.83
C ALA A 277 -10.51 -18.45 0.08
N THR A 278 -9.42 -19.21 -0.08
CA THR A 278 -9.48 -20.57 -0.66
C THR A 278 -10.28 -21.53 0.21
N ALA A 279 -10.11 -21.47 1.54
CA ALA A 279 -10.90 -22.28 2.46
C ALA A 279 -12.40 -21.95 2.39
N VAL A 280 -12.76 -20.66 2.32
CA VAL A 280 -14.14 -20.19 2.20
C VAL A 280 -14.83 -20.75 0.96
N GLN A 281 -14.11 -20.84 -0.17
CA GLN A 281 -14.64 -21.41 -1.41
C GLN A 281 -14.92 -22.91 -1.34
N LYS A 282 -14.12 -23.65 -0.55
CA LYS A 282 -14.11 -25.13 -0.56
C LYS A 282 -14.85 -25.75 0.62
N ALA A 283 -15.00 -25.00 1.71
CA ALA A 283 -15.60 -25.48 2.94
C ALA A 283 -17.11 -25.71 2.79
N ASP A 284 -17.60 -26.80 3.39
CA ASP A 284 -19.01 -26.94 3.72
C ASP A 284 -19.41 -25.90 4.78
N GLU A 285 -20.71 -25.73 5.03
CA GLU A 285 -21.19 -24.67 5.92
C GLU A 285 -20.66 -24.80 7.37
N LYS A 286 -20.57 -26.02 7.89
CA LYS A 286 -20.07 -26.28 9.24
C LYS A 286 -18.59 -25.92 9.37
N THR A 287 -17.79 -26.30 8.38
CA THR A 287 -16.37 -25.98 8.30
C THR A 287 -16.17 -24.47 8.11
N LEU A 288 -17.01 -23.84 7.29
CA LEU A 288 -16.98 -22.40 7.04
C LEU A 288 -17.24 -21.60 8.32
N GLN A 289 -18.25 -21.98 9.10
CA GLN A 289 -18.53 -21.36 10.40
C GLN A 289 -17.34 -21.53 11.37
N SER A 290 -16.63 -22.66 11.30
CA SER A 290 -15.46 -22.93 12.14
C SER A 290 -14.21 -22.12 11.75
N LEU A 291 -14.18 -21.50 10.56
CA LEU A 291 -13.09 -20.59 10.15
C LEU A 291 -13.19 -19.21 10.84
N VAL A 292 -14.39 -18.82 11.26
CA VAL A 292 -14.67 -17.48 11.81
C VAL A 292 -14.84 -17.48 13.33
N LEU A 293 -14.29 -18.45 14.06
CA LEU A 293 -14.40 -18.52 15.53
C LEU A 293 -13.94 -17.22 16.25
N PRO A 294 -14.50 -16.84 17.42
CA PRO A 294 -14.06 -15.66 18.14
C PRO A 294 -12.56 -15.67 18.52
N ARG A 295 -11.92 -14.49 18.54
CA ARG A 295 -10.54 -14.32 19.02
C ARG A 295 -10.43 -14.75 20.49
N GLY A 296 -9.32 -15.37 20.87
CA GLY A 296 -9.10 -15.84 22.24
C GLY A 296 -9.86 -17.12 22.63
N SER A 297 -10.61 -17.74 21.71
CA SER A 297 -11.05 -19.13 21.91
C SER A 297 -9.82 -20.04 21.99
N GLU A 298 -9.79 -20.95 22.96
CA GLU A 298 -8.61 -21.72 23.40
C GLU A 298 -7.83 -22.42 22.26
N ASP A 299 -8.43 -22.60 21.09
CA ASP A 299 -7.81 -23.27 19.95
C ASP A 299 -8.16 -22.65 18.57
N ARG A 300 -8.50 -21.34 18.43
CA ARG A 300 -8.83 -20.75 17.09
C ARG A 300 -7.75 -21.03 16.05
N VAL A 301 -6.51 -20.66 16.36
CA VAL A 301 -5.38 -20.80 15.43
C VAL A 301 -5.17 -22.27 15.03
N LYS A 302 -5.25 -23.18 16.00
CA LYS A 302 -5.10 -24.62 15.80
C LYS A 302 -6.26 -25.21 14.98
N THR A 303 -7.49 -24.77 15.23
CA THR A 303 -8.69 -25.17 14.47
C THR A 303 -8.56 -24.74 13.01
N VAL A 304 -8.25 -23.47 12.75
CA VAL A 304 -8.09 -22.96 11.38
C VAL A 304 -6.94 -23.66 10.65
N LYS A 305 -5.79 -23.87 11.31
CA LYS A 305 -4.67 -24.65 10.74
C LYS A 305 -5.07 -26.09 10.43
N THR A 306 -5.90 -26.71 11.27
CA THR A 306 -6.43 -28.07 11.03
C THR A 306 -7.35 -28.08 9.82
N ILE A 307 -8.22 -27.08 9.67
CA ILE A 307 -9.09 -26.93 8.48
C ILE A 307 -8.23 -26.78 7.23
N PHE A 308 -7.21 -25.91 7.24
CA PHE A 308 -6.30 -25.74 6.10
C PHE A 308 -5.57 -27.03 5.72
N LYS A 309 -5.17 -27.83 6.72
CA LYS A 309 -4.58 -29.15 6.51
C LYS A 309 -5.58 -30.11 5.86
N ASN A 310 -6.80 -30.21 6.40
CA ASN A 310 -7.83 -31.13 5.90
C ASN A 310 -8.28 -30.78 4.48
N LEU A 311 -8.30 -29.49 4.13
CA LEU A 311 -8.58 -28.99 2.78
C LEU A 311 -7.37 -29.08 1.82
N ASN A 312 -6.22 -29.58 2.29
CA ASN A 312 -4.97 -29.72 1.53
C ASN A 312 -4.43 -28.42 0.92
N LEU A 313 -4.63 -27.28 1.60
CA LEU A 313 -4.30 -25.96 1.03
C LEU A 313 -2.80 -25.75 0.79
N ARG A 314 -1.91 -26.46 1.50
CA ARG A 314 -0.46 -26.43 1.20
C ARG A 314 -0.18 -26.96 -0.21
N LYS A 315 -0.82 -28.07 -0.60
CA LYS A 315 -0.65 -28.65 -1.95
C LYS A 315 -1.21 -27.70 -3.02
N GLU A 316 -2.34 -27.06 -2.73
CA GLU A 316 -2.98 -26.10 -3.63
C GLU A 316 -2.12 -24.86 -3.84
N TYR A 317 -1.52 -24.32 -2.76
CA TYR A 317 -0.56 -23.23 -2.86
C TYR A 317 0.63 -23.60 -3.75
N LEU A 318 1.23 -24.79 -3.57
CA LEU A 318 2.37 -25.22 -4.40
C LEU A 318 1.98 -25.36 -5.88
N SER A 319 0.76 -25.80 -6.17
CA SER A 319 0.23 -25.83 -7.54
C SER A 319 0.01 -24.43 -8.10
N TYR A 320 -0.55 -23.53 -7.30
CA TYR A 320 -0.73 -22.12 -7.65
C TYR A 320 0.61 -21.43 -7.92
N GLU A 321 1.60 -21.59 -7.04
CA GLU A 321 2.93 -21.00 -7.17
C GLU A 321 3.59 -21.41 -8.48
N LYS A 322 3.52 -22.71 -8.82
CA LYS A 322 4.07 -23.22 -10.07
C LYS A 322 3.40 -22.56 -11.28
N ALA A 323 2.07 -22.55 -11.32
CA ALA A 323 1.31 -21.95 -12.42
C ALA A 323 1.56 -20.44 -12.53
N MET A 324 1.62 -19.73 -11.41
CA MET A 324 1.88 -18.29 -11.36
C MET A 324 3.30 -17.96 -11.84
N CYS A 325 4.31 -18.73 -11.42
CA CYS A 325 5.68 -18.58 -11.92
C CYS A 325 5.76 -18.81 -13.44
N GLU A 326 5.07 -19.82 -13.97
CA GLU A 326 5.00 -20.08 -15.42
C GLU A 326 4.32 -18.91 -16.16
N LYS A 327 3.20 -18.40 -15.64
CA LYS A 327 2.49 -17.24 -16.17
C LYS A 327 3.38 -15.99 -16.23
N ILE A 328 4.08 -15.66 -15.14
CA ILE A 328 4.98 -14.49 -15.07
C ILE A 328 6.16 -14.67 -16.03
N ARG A 329 6.74 -15.88 -16.15
CA ARG A 329 7.81 -16.16 -17.12
C ARG A 329 7.34 -15.98 -18.56
N SER A 330 6.12 -16.41 -18.87
CA SER A 330 5.51 -16.22 -20.18
C SER A 330 5.35 -14.73 -20.52
N LEU A 331 4.78 -13.94 -19.60
CA LEU A 331 4.65 -12.48 -19.75
C LEU A 331 6.00 -11.79 -19.89
N ALA A 332 7.03 -12.25 -19.18
CA ALA A 332 8.39 -11.73 -19.29
C ALA A 332 9.06 -12.06 -20.64
N ASN A 333 8.65 -13.14 -21.32
CA ASN A 333 9.13 -13.43 -22.67
C ASN A 333 8.53 -12.46 -23.69
N ASP A 334 7.25 -12.11 -23.53
CA ASP A 334 6.59 -11.11 -24.37
C ASP A 334 7.21 -9.72 -24.18
N SER A 335 7.78 -9.44 -23.00
CA SER A 335 8.46 -8.17 -22.71
C SER A 335 9.75 -7.97 -23.50
N GLY A 336 10.34 -9.05 -24.03
CA GLY A 336 11.52 -8.98 -24.90
C GLY A 336 11.31 -8.16 -26.19
N LYS A 337 10.07 -7.85 -26.55
CA LYS A 337 9.71 -7.02 -27.72
C LYS A 337 9.46 -5.54 -27.37
N SER A 338 9.33 -5.20 -26.08
CA SER A 338 9.02 -3.84 -25.61
C SER A 338 10.13 -3.38 -24.67
N ALA A 339 10.94 -2.41 -25.11
CA ALA A 339 12.18 -1.96 -24.46
C ALA A 339 12.03 -1.34 -23.05
N ILE A 340 10.87 -1.45 -22.40
CA ILE A 340 10.52 -0.72 -21.19
C ILE A 340 11.05 -1.39 -19.91
N LEU A 341 11.03 -2.73 -19.81
CA LEU A 341 11.62 -3.46 -18.68
C LEU A 341 12.33 -4.72 -19.19
N PRO A 342 13.65 -4.86 -18.97
CA PRO A 342 14.40 -6.02 -19.44
C PRO A 342 13.84 -7.31 -18.83
N LYS A 343 13.58 -8.33 -19.67
CA LYS A 343 13.19 -9.68 -19.24
C LYS A 343 14.05 -10.20 -18.08
N LYS A 344 15.36 -9.98 -18.16
CA LYS A 344 16.32 -10.39 -17.11
C LYS A 344 15.98 -9.81 -15.74
N THR A 345 15.52 -8.55 -15.68
CA THR A 345 15.12 -7.91 -14.42
C THR A 345 13.89 -8.57 -13.82
N VAL A 346 12.87 -8.85 -14.65
CA VAL A 346 11.64 -9.53 -14.21
C VAL A 346 11.95 -10.92 -13.65
N LEU A 347 12.77 -11.70 -14.39
CA LEU A 347 13.16 -13.05 -13.95
C LEU A 347 13.98 -13.02 -12.66
N LEU A 348 14.91 -12.06 -12.51
CA LEU A 348 15.65 -11.88 -11.26
C LEU A 348 14.74 -11.56 -10.06
N ILE A 349 13.69 -10.75 -10.26
CA ILE A 349 12.71 -10.47 -9.22
C ILE A 349 11.94 -11.75 -8.87
N LEU A 350 11.42 -12.45 -9.87
CA LEU A 350 10.66 -13.70 -9.68
C LEU A 350 11.49 -14.75 -8.92
N ASP A 351 12.74 -14.97 -9.34
CA ASP A 351 13.64 -15.94 -8.72
C ASP A 351 13.97 -15.56 -7.27
N LYS A 352 14.09 -14.26 -6.96
CA LYS A 352 14.27 -13.79 -5.57
C LYS A 352 13.05 -14.07 -4.71
N ILE A 353 11.84 -13.84 -5.23
CA ILE A 353 10.59 -14.11 -4.52
C ILE A 353 10.49 -15.62 -4.22
N TYR A 354 10.65 -16.46 -5.25
CA TYR A 354 10.61 -17.91 -5.14
C TYR A 354 11.66 -18.47 -4.17
N ALA A 355 12.92 -18.04 -4.30
CA ALA A 355 14.00 -18.49 -3.43
C ALA A 355 13.77 -18.05 -1.96
N SER A 356 13.13 -16.90 -1.73
CA SER A 356 12.75 -16.47 -0.38
C SER A 356 11.76 -17.47 0.26
N ARG A 357 10.75 -17.96 -0.46
CA ARG A 357 9.82 -18.97 0.06
C ARG A 357 10.51 -20.27 0.40
N VAL A 358 11.28 -20.83 -0.53
CA VAL A 358 12.03 -22.09 -0.31
C VAL A 358 12.91 -21.99 0.95
N LYS A 359 13.58 -20.86 1.14
CA LYS A 359 14.44 -20.66 2.32
C LYS A 359 13.66 -20.60 3.62
N LYS A 360 12.48 -19.96 3.63
CA LYS A 360 11.73 -19.61 4.83
C LYS A 360 10.69 -20.64 5.26
N GLU A 361 10.29 -21.54 4.37
CA GLU A 361 9.34 -22.61 4.67
C GLU A 361 9.87 -23.49 5.83
N ALA A 362 8.95 -23.90 6.71
CA ALA A 362 9.23 -24.88 7.75
C ALA A 362 9.45 -26.28 7.12
N ALA A 363 10.36 -27.04 7.72
CA ALA A 363 10.70 -28.40 7.27
C ALA A 363 9.50 -29.36 7.37
#